data_AF-A0A0D0JKE5-F1
#
_entry.id   AF-A0A0D0JKE5-F1
#
_cell.length_a   1.000
_cell.length_b   1.000
_cell.length_c   1.000
_cell.angle_alpha   90.00
_cell.angle_beta   90.00
_cell.angle_gamma   90.00
#
_symmetry.space_group_name_H-M   'P 1'
#
loop_
_entity.id
_entity.type
_entity.pdbx_description
1 polymer ?
#
loop_
_entity_poly.entity_id
_entity_poly.type
_entity_poly.pdbx_seq_one_letter_code
_entity_poly.pdbx_strand_id
1 'polypeptide(L)'
;MEPTRLWGGVPLFNLIDGHKLLVFCDEHDVAVLGIEGFKVVGDKRVPDMDCIADFSALTITARELFPVESRKLAKCFLSSISDPDMLLEFVLVKS
;
A
#
# COMPACT_ATOMS: atom_id res chain seq x y z
N MET A 1 0.02 2.64 -14.98
CA MET A 1 -1.04 2.84 -13.98
C MET A 1 -0.82 4.19 -13.35
N GLU A 2 -1.89 4.96 -13.14
CA GLU A 2 -1.79 6.29 -12.53
C GLU A 2 -2.28 6.26 -11.07
N PRO A 3 -1.69 7.07 -10.18
CA PRO A 3 -2.20 7.25 -8.83
C PRO A 3 -3.52 8.03 -8.84
N THR A 4 -4.33 7.84 -7.81
CA THR A 4 -5.54 8.65 -7.59
C THR A 4 -5.19 10.12 -7.41
N ARG A 5 -4.06 10.41 -6.74
CA ARG A 5 -3.59 11.77 -6.48
C ARG A 5 -2.07 11.81 -6.31
N LEU A 6 -1.45 12.90 -6.73
CA LEU A 6 -0.08 13.25 -6.31
C LEU A 6 -0.14 14.27 -5.18
N TRP A 7 0.58 14.02 -4.09
CA TRP A 7 0.72 14.94 -2.97
C TRP A 7 2.19 15.20 -2.69
N GLY A 8 2.68 16.41 -2.99
CA GLY A 8 4.09 16.74 -2.82
C GLY A 8 5.04 15.81 -3.60
N GLY A 9 4.59 15.28 -4.73
CA GLY A 9 5.33 14.30 -5.53
C GLY A 9 5.13 12.83 -5.11
N VAL A 10 4.45 12.58 -4.00
CA VAL A 10 4.14 11.21 -3.52
C VAL A 10 2.83 10.73 -4.14
N PRO A 11 2.80 9.54 -4.77
CA PRO A 11 1.59 8.94 -5.30
C PRO A 11 0.71 8.39 -4.18
N LEU A 12 -0.55 8.80 -4.16
CA LEU A 12 -1.59 8.32 -3.27
C LEU A 12 -2.68 7.61 -4.06
N PHE A 13 -3.18 6.51 -3.49
CA PHE A 13 -4.16 5.64 -4.11
C PHE A 13 -5.36 5.49 -3.18
N ASN A 14 -6.58 5.66 -3.69
CA ASN A 14 -7.76 5.18 -2.97
C ASN A 14 -7.77 3.64 -2.93
N LEU A 15 -8.72 3.04 -2.22
CA LEU A 15 -8.79 1.57 -2.09
C LEU A 15 -8.89 0.84 -3.44
N ILE A 16 -9.65 1.39 -4.39
CA ILE A 16 -9.85 0.77 -5.72
C ILE A 16 -8.53 0.76 -6.51
N ASP A 17 -7.86 1.91 -6.57
CA ASP A 17 -6.60 2.05 -7.31
C ASP A 17 -5.45 1.35 -6.57
N GLY A 18 -5.49 1.26 -5.24
CA GLY A 18 -4.59 0.45 -4.44
C GLY A 18 -4.71 -1.04 -4.77
N HIS A 19 -5.92 -1.57 -4.93
CA HIS A 19 -6.11 -2.95 -5.41
C HIS A 19 -5.54 -3.17 -6.80
N LYS A 20 -5.72 -2.21 -7.73
CA LYS A 20 -5.10 -2.27 -9.06
C LYS A 20 -3.58 -2.27 -8.96
N LEU A 21 -2.99 -1.42 -8.10
CA LEU A 21 -1.56 -1.39 -7.81
C LEU A 21 -1.03 -2.75 -7.38
N LEU A 22 -1.73 -3.43 -6.47
CA LEU A 22 -1.32 -4.76 -6.02
C LEU A 22 -1.40 -5.84 -7.10
N VAL A 23 -2.30 -5.71 -8.09
CA VAL A 23 -2.32 -6.60 -9.26
C VAL A 23 -1.11 -6.33 -10.15
N PHE A 24 -0.82 -5.06 -10.43
CA PHE A 24 0.37 -4.70 -11.21
C PHE A 24 1.67 -5.13 -10.54
N CYS A 25 1.78 -4.97 -9.22
CA CYS A 25 2.94 -5.45 -8.47
C CYS A 25 3.11 -6.97 -8.60
N ASP A 26 2.02 -7.72 -8.72
CA ASP A 26 2.04 -9.17 -8.92
C ASP A 26 2.58 -9.56 -10.29
N GLU A 27 2.15 -8.85 -11.34
CA GLU A 27 2.58 -9.06 -12.74
C GLU A 27 4.05 -8.68 -12.97
N HIS A 28 4.59 -7.77 -12.16
CA HIS A 28 5.92 -7.18 -12.33
C HIS A 28 6.94 -7.57 -11.25
N ASP A 29 6.59 -8.53 -10.39
CA ASP A 29 7.40 -9.02 -9.26
C ASP A 29 7.92 -7.92 -8.31
N VAL A 30 7.07 -6.94 -8.05
CA VAL A 30 7.32 -5.86 -7.09
C VAL A 30 6.77 -6.28 -5.74
N ALA A 31 7.57 -6.18 -4.69
CA ALA A 31 7.18 -6.44 -3.31
C ALA A 31 6.63 -5.17 -2.64
N VAL A 32 5.82 -5.36 -1.60
CA VAL A 32 5.29 -4.27 -0.78
C VAL A 32 5.99 -4.30 0.58
N LEU A 33 6.72 -3.24 0.93
CA LEU A 33 7.40 -3.15 2.22
C LEU A 33 6.48 -2.59 3.30
N GLY A 34 5.57 -1.70 2.92
CA GLY A 34 4.62 -1.10 3.84
C GLY A 34 3.55 -0.30 3.13
N ILE A 35 2.49 0.01 3.88
CA ILE A 35 1.34 0.79 3.44
C ILE A 35 0.98 1.76 4.57
N GLU A 36 0.77 3.02 4.23
CA GLU A 36 0.31 4.03 5.17
C GLU A 36 -0.99 4.67 4.66
N GLY A 37 -2.00 4.73 5.52
CA GLY A 37 -3.31 5.31 5.25
C GLY A 37 -3.45 6.72 5.78
N PHE A 38 -4.14 7.56 5.01
CA PHE A 38 -4.33 8.97 5.28
C PHE A 38 -5.73 9.44 4.96
N LYS A 39 -6.21 10.35 5.80
CA LYS A 39 -7.39 11.17 5.52
C LYS A 39 -6.96 12.56 5.09
N VAL A 40 -7.74 13.16 4.19
CA VAL A 40 -7.55 14.55 3.80
C VAL A 40 -8.58 15.39 4.54
N VAL A 41 -8.10 16.20 5.49
CA VAL A 41 -8.93 17.13 6.26
C VAL A 41 -8.52 18.55 5.87
N GLY A 42 -9.32 19.18 4.99
CA GLY A 42 -8.97 20.45 4.37
C GLY A 42 -7.78 20.30 3.42
N ASP A 43 -6.71 21.06 3.68
CA ASP A 43 -5.44 21.02 2.95
C ASP A 43 -4.38 20.16 3.64
N LYS A 44 -4.76 19.39 4.67
CA LYS A 44 -3.83 18.58 5.46
C LYS A 44 -4.06 17.09 5.21
N ARG A 45 -2.94 16.39 5.10
CA ARG A 45 -2.84 14.93 5.12
C ARG A 45 -2.67 14.49 6.57
N VAL A 46 -3.63 13.74 7.10
CA VAL A 46 -3.64 13.23 8.48
C VAL A 46 -3.45 11.72 8.43
N PRO A 47 -2.37 11.16 9.01
CA PRO A 47 -2.18 9.71 9.06
C PRO A 47 -3.24 9.06 9.95
N ASP A 48 -3.74 7.91 9.53
CA ASP A 48 -4.61 7.05 10.32
C ASP A 48 -3.77 5.88 10.84
N MET A 49 -3.51 5.87 12.16
CA MET A 49 -2.62 4.90 12.79
C MET A 49 -3.16 3.46 12.73
N ASP A 50 -4.47 3.29 12.59
CA ASP A 50 -5.09 1.97 12.42
C ASP A 50 -4.96 1.48 10.96
N CYS A 51 -4.56 2.36 10.05
CA CYS A 51 -4.34 2.08 8.64
C CYS A 51 -2.85 2.14 8.27
N ILE A 52 -1.97 1.62 9.14
CA ILE A 52 -0.54 1.44 8.83
C ILE A 52 -0.19 -0.05 8.88
N ALA A 53 0.47 -0.54 7.84
CA ALA A 53 1.00 -1.90 7.78
C ALA A 53 2.48 -1.89 7.43
N ASP A 54 3.27 -2.63 8.22
CA ASP A 54 4.69 -2.87 7.98
C ASP A 54 4.92 -4.36 7.69
N PHE A 55 5.53 -4.64 6.54
CA PHE A 55 5.86 -5.98 6.06
C PHE A 55 7.37 -6.25 6.05
N SER A 56 8.18 -5.32 6.58
CA SER A 56 9.65 -5.42 6.59
C SER A 56 10.17 -6.71 7.24
N ALA A 57 9.51 -7.20 8.29
CA ALA A 57 9.87 -8.45 8.95
C ALA A 57 9.83 -9.67 8.01
N LEU A 58 9.01 -9.64 6.95
CA LEU A 58 8.91 -10.72 5.97
C LEU A 58 10.19 -10.88 5.13
N THR A 59 11.01 -9.83 5.00
CA THR A 59 12.31 -9.93 4.31
C THR A 59 13.23 -10.96 4.98
N ILE A 60 13.07 -11.16 6.29
CA ILE A 60 13.84 -12.11 7.09
C ILE A 60 13.09 -13.45 7.20
N THR A 61 11.78 -13.41 7.48
CA THR A 61 11.01 -14.62 7.80
C THR A 61 10.56 -15.41 6.57
N ALA A 62 10.19 -14.72 5.48
CA ALA A 62 9.73 -15.34 4.24
C ALA A 62 10.83 -15.47 3.17
N ARG A 63 11.92 -14.70 3.29
CA ARG A 63 13.10 -14.77 2.38
C ARG A 63 12.70 -14.67 0.91
N GLU A 64 12.93 -15.72 0.12
CA GLU A 64 12.59 -15.78 -1.32
C GLU A 64 11.09 -15.66 -1.58
N LEU A 65 10.24 -15.98 -0.59
CA LEU A 65 8.79 -15.84 -0.68
C LEU A 65 8.31 -14.45 -0.27
N PHE A 66 9.20 -13.54 0.15
CA PHE A 66 8.85 -12.19 0.58
C PHE A 66 7.97 -11.44 -0.43
N PRO A 67 8.28 -11.42 -1.75
CA PRO A 67 7.45 -10.68 -2.71
C PRO A 67 6.01 -11.18 -2.75
N VAL A 68 5.83 -12.50 -2.73
CA VAL A 68 4.50 -13.13 -2.79
C VAL A 68 3.72 -12.91 -1.49
N GLU A 69 4.35 -13.17 -0.34
CA GLU A 69 3.68 -13.06 0.96
C GLU A 69 3.35 -11.60 1.30
N SER A 70 4.24 -10.65 0.98
CA SER A 70 3.96 -9.22 1.19
C SER A 70 2.77 -8.73 0.38
N ARG A 71 2.67 -9.08 -0.92
CA ARG A 71 1.50 -8.73 -1.75
C ARG A 71 0.22 -9.37 -1.24
N LYS A 72 0.28 -10.61 -0.76
CA LYS A 72 -0.88 -11.30 -0.18
C LYS A 72 -1.38 -10.60 1.09
N LEU A 73 -0.49 -10.30 2.03
CA LEU A 73 -0.86 -9.59 3.26
C LEU A 73 -1.32 -8.16 2.97
N ALA A 74 -0.70 -7.47 2.01
CA ALA A 74 -1.15 -6.17 1.54
C ALA A 74 -2.60 -6.23 1.00
N LYS A 75 -2.94 -7.24 0.19
CA LYS A 75 -4.32 -7.43 -0.31
C LYS A 75 -5.30 -7.63 0.85
N CYS A 76 -4.95 -8.46 1.83
CA CYS A 76 -5.77 -8.67 3.03
C CYS A 76 -5.94 -7.39 3.86
N PHE A 77 -4.86 -6.62 4.04
CA PHE A 77 -4.88 -5.36 4.75
C PHE A 77 -5.80 -4.34 4.09
N LEU A 78 -5.69 -4.13 2.78
CA LEU A 78 -6.60 -3.25 2.02
C LEU A 78 -8.07 -3.65 2.21
N SER A 79 -8.38 -4.95 2.16
CA SER A 79 -9.75 -5.45 2.36
C SER A 79 -10.27 -5.27 3.79
N SER A 80 -9.41 -4.98 4.76
CA SER A 80 -9.81 -4.69 6.14
C SER A 80 -10.18 -3.22 6.38
N ILE A 81 -9.78 -2.32 5.48
CA ILE A 81 -10.09 -0.89 5.57
C ILE A 81 -11.52 -0.66 5.08
N SER A 82 -12.37 -0.15 5.95
CA SER A 82 -13.79 0.12 5.66
C SER A 82 -14.07 1.56 5.21
N ASP A 83 -13.12 2.48 5.41
CA ASP A 83 -13.27 3.89 5.05
C ASP A 83 -13.01 4.09 3.54
N PRO A 84 -14.04 4.44 2.74
CA PRO A 84 -13.90 4.57 1.30
C PRO A 84 -13.08 5.80 0.87
N ASP A 85 -12.93 6.80 1.75
CA ASP A 85 -12.20 8.04 1.48
C ASP A 85 -10.72 7.94 1.87
N MET A 86 -10.28 6.77 2.36
CA MET A 86 -8.89 6.51 2.70
C MET A 86 -7.99 6.59 1.47
N LEU A 87 -6.92 7.37 1.59
CA LEU A 87 -5.82 7.40 0.62
C LEU A 87 -4.61 6.66 1.18
N LEU A 88 -3.97 5.87 0.34
CA LEU A 88 -2.87 4.98 0.69
C LEU A 88 -1.59 5.41 -0.02
N GLU A 89 -0.49 5.46 0.72
CA GLU A 89 0.86 5.47 0.19
C GLU A 89 1.44 4.06 0.29
N PHE A 90 2.15 3.62 -0.75
CA PHE A 90 2.79 2.31 -0.80
C PHE A 90 4.30 2.47 -0.87
N VAL A 91 5.00 1.75 0.00
CA VAL A 91 6.45 1.58 -0.10
C VAL A 91 6.71 0.31 -0.90
N LEU A 92 7.15 0.49 -2.14
CA LEU A 92 7.38 -0.60 -3.09
C LEU A 92 8.88 -0.89 -3.24
N VAL A 93 9.22 -2.16 -3.36
CA VAL A 93 10.61 -2.61 -3.58
C VAL A 93 10.65 -3.56 -4.76
N LYS A 94 11.62 -3.34 -5.64
CA LYS A 94 11.86 -4.27 -6.73
C LYS A 94 12.61 -5.48 -6.18
N SER A 95 12.05 -6.66 -6.41
CA SER A 95 12.64 -7.95 -6.03
C SER A 95 13.73 -8.38 -7.01
#